data_AF-A0A969UHU8-F1
#
_entry.id   AF-A0A969UHU8-F1
#
_cell.length_a   1.000
_cell.length_b   1.000
_cell.length_c   1.000
_cell.angle_alpha   90.00
_cell.angle_beta   90.00
_cell.angle_gamma   90.00
#
_symmetry.space_group_name_H-M   'P 1'
#
loop_
_entity.id
_entity.type
_entity.pdbx_description
1 polymer ?
#
loop_
_entity_poly.entity_id
_entity_poly.type
_entity_poly.pdbx_seq_one_letter_code
_entity_poly.pdbx_strand_id
1 'polypeptide(L)'
;MSAEYDQPDLETHSLVKFKDGRVFERYSKPHYIDQKIVGRVISCLNITADKQAEAAIATPKRDLIERKRLASKLAQAREELEIRVALQTATLRQTNAQLRQEIAERQKTETALRDSQQLLRAIIDNSPSIIYLTDREENFFADQQAV
;
A
#
# COMPACT_ATOMS: atom_id res chain seq x y z
N MET A 1 -26.72 50.44 4.92
CA MET A 1 -25.79 51.59 4.89
C MET A 1 -24.42 51.06 5.25
N SER A 2 -23.46 51.16 4.34
CA SER A 2 -22.12 50.56 4.47
C SER A 2 -21.26 51.34 5.46
N ALA A 3 -20.45 50.65 6.27
CA ALA A 3 -19.63 51.18 7.37
C ALA A 3 -18.57 52.26 7.00
N GLU A 4 -18.48 52.66 5.72
CA GLU A 4 -17.52 53.66 5.25
C GLU A 4 -17.98 55.11 5.47
N TYR A 5 -19.24 55.32 5.85
CA TYR A 5 -19.78 56.66 6.14
C TYR A 5 -19.41 57.19 7.54
N ASP A 6 -18.91 56.32 8.43
CA ASP A 6 -18.55 56.71 9.81
C ASP A 6 -17.14 57.32 9.92
N GLN A 7 -16.29 57.17 8.89
CA GLN A 7 -14.91 57.70 8.85
C GLN A 7 -14.61 58.37 7.50
N PRO A 8 -15.01 59.63 7.31
CA PRO A 8 -14.98 60.29 5.99
C PRO A 8 -13.58 60.59 5.46
N ASP A 9 -12.56 60.55 6.30
CA ASP A 9 -11.14 60.77 6.04
C ASP A 9 -10.37 59.49 5.65
N LEU A 10 -10.95 58.31 5.84
CA LEU A 10 -10.28 57.03 5.58
C LEU A 10 -10.25 56.71 4.08
N GLU A 11 -9.12 56.25 3.55
CA GLU A 11 -9.07 55.60 2.23
C GLU A 11 -9.49 54.14 2.36
N THR A 12 -10.44 53.70 1.52
CA THR A 12 -10.96 52.34 1.56
C THR A 12 -10.74 51.64 0.23
N HIS A 13 -10.33 50.38 0.34
CA HIS A 13 -10.21 49.47 -0.78
C HIS A 13 -11.09 48.25 -0.52
N SER A 14 -12.00 47.95 -1.44
CA SER A 14 -12.95 46.85 -1.26
C SER A 14 -13.29 46.16 -2.57
N LEU A 15 -13.68 44.89 -2.47
CA LEU A 15 -14.24 44.12 -3.58
C LEU A 15 -15.75 44.10 -3.47
N VAL A 16 -16.43 44.50 -4.54
CA VAL A 16 -17.88 44.49 -4.63
C VAL A 16 -18.30 43.41 -5.61
N LYS A 17 -19.01 42.41 -5.11
CA LYS A 17 -19.61 41.35 -5.93
C LYS A 17 -21.09 41.63 -6.14
N PHE A 18 -21.50 41.70 -7.40
CA PHE A 18 -22.89 41.89 -7.78
C PHE A 18 -23.61 40.54 -7.90
N LYS A 19 -24.94 40.55 -7.75
CA LYS A 19 -25.78 39.35 -7.88
C LYS A 19 -25.72 38.72 -9.28
N ASP A 20 -25.39 39.52 -10.30
CA ASP A 20 -25.19 39.07 -11.68
C ASP A 20 -23.80 38.46 -11.94
N GLY A 21 -22.96 38.32 -10.91
CA GLY A 21 -21.65 37.69 -10.98
C GLY A 21 -20.50 38.64 -11.36
N ARG A 22 -20.78 39.92 -11.64
CA ARG A 22 -19.70 40.90 -11.88
C ARG A 22 -18.95 41.21 -10.59
N VAL A 23 -17.64 41.40 -10.73
CA VAL A 23 -16.74 41.76 -9.63
C VAL A 23 -16.06 43.08 -9.95
N PHE A 24 -16.20 44.02 -9.02
CA PHE A 24 -15.57 45.33 -9.12
C PHE A 24 -14.61 45.53 -7.96
N GLU A 25 -13.47 46.11 -8.28
CA GLU A 25 -12.52 46.65 -7.32
C GLU A 25 -12.87 48.12 -7.10
N ARG A 26 -13.14 48.48 -5.85
CA ARG A 26 -13.58 49.82 -5.48
C ARG A 26 -12.53 50.46 -4.59
N TYR A 27 -12.00 51.57 -5.05
CA TYR A 27 -11.16 52.47 -4.27
C TYR A 27 -11.95 53.73 -3.94
N SER A 28 -11.94 54.14 -2.68
CA SER A 28 -12.57 55.38 -2.25
C SER A 28 -11.60 56.19 -1.42
N LYS A 29 -11.45 57.47 -1.76
CA LYS A 29 -10.62 58.42 -1.01
C LYS A 29 -11.35 59.76 -0.80
N PRO A 30 -11.08 60.47 0.31
CA PRO A 30 -11.62 61.82 0.52
C PRO A 30 -11.12 62.82 -0.53
N HIS A 31 -11.95 63.82 -0.81
CA HIS A 31 -11.61 64.98 -1.63
C HIS A 31 -11.62 66.24 -0.76
N TYR A 32 -10.57 67.04 -0.87
CA TYR A 32 -10.35 68.23 -0.04
C TYR A 32 -10.36 69.50 -0.89
N ILE A 33 -11.02 70.54 -0.39
CA ILE A 33 -10.90 71.92 -0.86
C ILE A 33 -10.68 72.78 0.39
N ASP A 34 -9.67 73.65 0.39
CA ASP A 34 -9.30 74.49 1.55
C ASP A 34 -9.20 73.71 2.87
N GLN A 35 -8.55 72.55 2.83
CA GLN A 35 -8.37 71.61 3.97
C GLN A 35 -9.66 71.04 4.56
N LYS A 36 -10.82 71.28 3.94
CA LYS A 36 -12.10 70.71 4.35
C LYS A 36 -12.48 69.55 3.43
N ILE A 37 -12.94 68.44 4.02
CA ILE A 37 -13.49 67.31 3.24
C ILE A 37 -14.82 67.78 2.62
N VAL A 38 -14.86 67.84 1.30
CA VAL A 38 -16.05 68.23 0.53
C VAL A 38 -16.81 67.04 -0.04
N GLY A 39 -16.17 65.86 -0.08
CA GLY A 39 -16.77 64.64 -0.59
C GLY A 39 -15.76 63.52 -0.73
N ARG A 40 -16.13 62.45 -1.42
CA ARG A 40 -15.25 61.30 -1.71
C ARG A 40 -15.19 61.04 -3.20
N VAL A 41 -14.00 60.77 -3.70
CA VAL A 41 -13.79 60.23 -5.06
C VAL A 41 -13.85 58.72 -4.97
N ILE A 42 -14.68 58.10 -5.81
CA ILE A 42 -14.80 56.64 -5.91
C ILE A 42 -14.35 56.23 -7.29
N SER A 43 -13.34 55.36 -7.36
CA SER A 43 -12.94 54.66 -8.57
C SER A 43 -13.43 53.22 -8.48
N CYS A 44 -14.02 52.73 -9.57
CA CYS A 44 -14.50 51.36 -9.69
C CYS A 44 -13.88 50.74 -10.95
N LEU A 45 -13.06 49.71 -10.78
CA LEU A 45 -12.50 48.94 -11.88
C LEU A 45 -13.26 47.61 -12.00
N ASN A 46 -13.73 47.28 -13.19
CA ASN A 46 -14.30 45.95 -13.44
C ASN A 46 -13.16 44.94 -13.59
N ILE A 47 -13.05 44.00 -12.64
CA ILE A 47 -12.02 42.97 -12.61
C ILE A 47 -12.60 41.56 -12.82
N THR A 48 -13.81 41.47 -13.40
CA THR A 48 -14.54 40.21 -13.55
C THR A 48 -13.73 39.19 -14.37
N ALA A 49 -13.13 39.63 -15.49
CA ALA A 49 -12.34 38.76 -16.35
C ALA A 49 -11.11 38.19 -15.62
N ASP A 50 -10.37 39.02 -14.88
CA ASP A 50 -9.19 38.60 -14.14
C ASP A 50 -9.54 37.61 -13.03
N LYS A 51 -10.63 37.86 -12.31
CA LYS A 51 -11.09 36.95 -11.25
C LYS A 51 -11.60 35.62 -11.79
N GLN A 52 -12.22 35.61 -12.97
CA GLN A 52 -12.62 34.37 -13.64
C GLN A 52 -11.40 33.60 -14.16
N ALA A 53 -10.41 34.27 -14.72
CA ALA A 53 -9.16 33.63 -15.16
C ALA A 53 -8.38 33.02 -13.99
N GLU A 54 -8.27 33.75 -12.87
CA GLU A 54 -7.64 33.26 -11.64
C GLU A 54 -8.35 31.99 -11.11
N ALA A 55 -9.68 32.02 -11.06
CA ALA A 55 -10.49 30.88 -10.62
C ALA A 55 -10.38 29.67 -11.55
N ALA A 56 -10.35 29.90 -12.88
CA ALA A 56 -10.22 28.85 -13.89
C ALA A 56 -8.85 28.14 -13.84
N ILE A 57 -7.80 28.81 -13.34
CA ILE A 57 -6.47 28.23 -13.17
C ILE A 57 -6.34 27.53 -11.80
N ALA A 58 -7.04 28.01 -10.77
CA ALA A 58 -6.97 27.45 -9.42
C ALA A 58 -7.58 26.04 -9.31
N THR A 59 -8.64 25.75 -10.07
CA THR A 59 -9.32 24.44 -10.08
C THR A 59 -8.42 23.30 -10.60
N PRO A 60 -7.87 23.34 -11.82
CA PRO A 60 -7.02 22.26 -12.33
C PRO A 60 -5.72 22.09 -11.54
N LYS A 61 -5.20 23.15 -10.91
CA LYS A 61 -4.03 23.06 -10.04
C LYS A 61 -4.28 22.19 -8.81
N ARG A 62 -5.47 22.25 -8.19
CA ARG A 62 -5.82 21.40 -7.04
C ARG A 62 -5.93 19.94 -7.44
N ASP A 63 -6.61 19.66 -8.54
CA ASP A 63 -6.78 18.30 -9.06
C ASP A 63 -5.44 17.65 -9.41
N LEU A 64 -4.50 18.43 -9.95
CA LEU A 64 -3.15 17.95 -10.26
C LEU A 64 -2.38 17.54 -9.00
N ILE A 65 -2.50 18.31 -7.91
CA ILE A 65 -1.84 18.01 -6.64
C ILE A 65 -2.41 16.73 -6.03
N GLU A 66 -3.72 16.57 -6.02
CA GLU A 66 -4.37 15.36 -5.52
C GLU A 66 -4.00 14.12 -6.34
N ARG A 67 -4.06 14.23 -7.67
CA ARG A 67 -3.64 13.15 -8.58
C ARG A 67 -2.19 12.74 -8.35
N LYS A 68 -1.27 13.70 -8.21
CA LYS A 68 0.14 13.40 -7.91
C LYS A 68 0.32 12.69 -6.57
N ARG A 69 -0.42 13.11 -5.53
CA ARG A 69 -0.40 12.42 -4.22
C ARG A 69 -0.90 10.99 -4.31
N LEU A 70 -2.01 10.75 -5.02
CA LEU A 70 -2.55 9.41 -5.24
C LEU A 70 -1.59 8.53 -6.03
N ALA A 71 -1.01 9.06 -7.11
CA ALA A 71 -0.02 8.35 -7.91
C ALA A 71 1.23 7.98 -7.09
N SER A 72 1.73 8.89 -6.25
CA SER A 72 2.87 8.62 -5.36
C SER A 72 2.57 7.51 -4.34
N LYS A 73 1.39 7.53 -3.71
CA LYS A 73 0.97 6.47 -2.78
C LYS A 73 0.86 5.12 -3.48
N LEU A 74 0.30 5.10 -4.69
CA LEU A 74 0.18 3.88 -5.48
C LEU A 74 1.55 3.33 -5.88
N ALA A 75 2.49 4.19 -6.27
CA ALA A 75 3.86 3.79 -6.60
C ALA A 75 4.58 3.16 -5.39
N GLN A 76 4.48 3.79 -4.21
CA GLN A 76 5.06 3.26 -2.98
C GLN A 76 4.48 1.90 -2.61
N ALA A 77 3.15 1.77 -2.61
CA ALA A 77 2.48 0.50 -2.30
C ALA A 77 2.88 -0.61 -3.30
N ARG A 78 3.07 -0.26 -4.57
CA ARG A 78 3.51 -1.20 -5.60
C ARG A 78 4.95 -1.68 -5.35
N GLU A 79 5.87 -0.76 -5.05
CA GLU A 79 7.26 -1.08 -4.76
C GLU A 79 7.38 -2.01 -3.53
N GLU A 80 6.67 -1.69 -2.45
CA GLU A 80 6.62 -2.54 -1.25
C GLU A 80 6.08 -3.95 -1.56
N LEU A 81 5.06 -4.05 -2.41
CA LEU A 81 4.49 -5.32 -2.82
C LEU A 81 5.46 -6.13 -3.68
N GLU A 82 6.15 -5.49 -4.63
CA GLU A 82 7.15 -6.13 -5.49
C GLU A 82 8.30 -6.71 -4.64
N ILE A 83 8.80 -5.95 -3.65
CA ILE A 83 9.82 -6.42 -2.70
C ILE A 83 9.31 -7.63 -1.90
N ARG A 84 8.08 -7.55 -1.37
CA ARG A 84 7.48 -8.65 -0.58
C ARG A 84 7.32 -9.91 -1.40
N VAL A 85 6.81 -9.79 -2.63
CA VAL A 85 6.62 -10.92 -3.55
C VAL A 85 7.97 -11.55 -3.89
N ALA A 86 8.98 -10.75 -4.18
CA ALA A 86 10.33 -11.24 -4.48
C ALA A 86 10.91 -12.03 -3.29
N LEU A 87 10.84 -11.46 -2.09
CA LEU A 87 11.36 -12.10 -0.87
C LEU A 87 10.62 -13.41 -0.57
N GLN A 88 9.29 -13.40 -0.57
CA GLN A 88 8.47 -14.59 -0.30
C GLN A 88 8.71 -15.69 -1.33
N THR A 89 8.85 -15.32 -2.61
CA THR A 89 9.15 -16.28 -3.67
C THR A 89 10.52 -16.92 -3.48
N ALA A 90 11.52 -16.15 -3.06
CA ALA A 90 12.85 -16.68 -2.76
C ALA A 90 12.81 -17.66 -1.58
N THR A 91 12.14 -17.29 -0.48
CA THR A 91 11.96 -18.17 0.69
C THR A 91 11.23 -19.46 0.31
N LEU A 92 10.10 -19.35 -0.41
CA LEU A 92 9.33 -20.53 -0.83
C LEU A 92 10.14 -21.44 -1.74
N ARG A 93 10.91 -20.89 -2.68
CA ARG A 93 11.81 -21.70 -3.53
C ARG A 93 12.85 -22.44 -2.70
N GLN A 94 13.46 -21.78 -1.72
CA GLN A 94 14.44 -22.39 -0.84
C GLN A 94 13.82 -23.52 0.00
N THR A 95 12.69 -23.26 0.66
CA THR A 95 12.00 -24.27 1.47
C THR A 95 11.54 -25.45 0.61
N ASN A 96 11.02 -25.19 -0.59
CA ASN A 96 10.60 -26.26 -1.50
C ASN A 96 11.78 -27.14 -1.93
N ALA A 97 12.94 -26.54 -2.22
CA ALA A 97 14.16 -27.29 -2.55
C ALA A 97 14.62 -28.16 -1.37
N GLN A 98 14.63 -27.61 -0.15
CA GLN A 98 14.99 -28.35 1.06
C GLN A 98 14.05 -29.53 1.32
N LEU A 99 12.73 -29.32 1.25
CA LEU A 99 11.75 -30.40 1.44
C LEU A 99 11.89 -31.49 0.37
N ARG A 100 12.14 -31.11 -0.88
CA ARG A 100 12.38 -32.09 -1.95
C ARG A 100 13.62 -32.94 -1.69
N GLN A 101 14.69 -32.34 -1.16
CA GLN A 101 15.88 -33.08 -0.78
C GLN A 101 15.59 -34.07 0.35
N GLU A 102 14.91 -33.62 1.41
CA GLU A 102 14.56 -34.48 2.54
C GLU A 102 13.65 -35.65 2.11
N ILE A 103 12.68 -35.40 1.23
CA ILE A 103 11.83 -36.45 0.67
C ILE A 103 12.67 -37.48 -0.11
N ALA A 104 13.62 -37.02 -0.94
CA ALA A 104 14.49 -37.92 -1.70
C ALA A 104 15.37 -38.78 -0.79
N GLU A 105 15.92 -38.21 0.29
CA GLU A 105 16.71 -38.94 1.29
C GLU A 105 15.88 -39.97 2.04
N ARG A 106 14.65 -39.60 2.45
CA ARG A 106 13.71 -40.52 3.11
C ARG A 106 13.32 -41.69 2.19
N GLN A 107 12.98 -41.41 0.94
CA GLN A 107 12.62 -42.44 -0.05
C GLN A 107 13.76 -43.43 -0.30
N LYS A 108 15.00 -42.93 -0.37
CA LYS A 108 16.18 -43.80 -0.53
C LYS A 108 16.36 -44.73 0.67
N THR A 109 16.16 -44.22 1.88
CA THR A 109 16.27 -44.99 3.13
C THR A 109 15.17 -46.03 3.24
N GLU A 110 13.94 -45.65 2.91
CA GLU A 110 12.78 -46.55 2.91
C GLU A 110 12.95 -47.68 1.88
N THR A 111 13.45 -47.37 0.69
CA THR A 111 13.74 -48.37 -0.35
C THR A 111 14.82 -49.34 0.12
N ALA A 112 15.94 -48.85 0.64
CA ALA A 112 17.01 -49.71 1.15
C ALA A 112 16.55 -50.59 2.33
N LEU A 113 15.71 -50.05 3.21
CA LEU A 113 15.12 -50.81 4.31
C LEU A 113 14.18 -51.91 3.79
N ARG A 114 13.32 -51.57 2.82
CA ARG A 114 12.40 -52.52 2.18
C ARG A 114 13.15 -53.65 1.48
N ASP A 115 14.20 -53.34 0.72
CA ASP A 115 15.01 -54.33 0.02
C ASP A 115 15.71 -55.26 1.01
N SER A 116 16.26 -54.71 2.11
CA SER A 116 16.86 -55.49 3.19
C SER A 116 15.84 -56.41 3.88
N GLN A 117 14.64 -55.91 4.19
CA GLN A 117 13.56 -56.71 4.78
C GLN A 117 13.12 -57.84 3.85
N GLN A 118 12.99 -57.57 2.54
CA GLN A 118 12.61 -58.59 1.56
C GLN A 118 13.69 -59.67 1.41
N LEU A 119 14.97 -59.27 1.38
CA LEU A 119 16.08 -60.20 1.33
C LEU A 119 16.11 -61.11 2.57
N LEU A 120 15.99 -60.53 3.78
CA LEU A 120 15.93 -61.30 5.02
C LEU A 120 14.75 -62.27 5.01
N ARG A 121 13.57 -61.83 4.56
CA ARG A 121 12.38 -62.68 4.50
C ARG A 121 12.56 -63.84 3.51
N ALA A 122 13.14 -63.59 2.33
CA ALA A 122 13.44 -64.63 1.36
C ALA A 122 14.48 -65.65 1.87
N ILE A 123 15.47 -65.21 2.65
CA ILE A 123 16.46 -66.10 3.27
C ILE A 123 15.81 -66.97 4.35
N ILE A 124 14.98 -66.37 5.20
CA ILE A 124 14.28 -67.07 6.29
C ILE A 124 13.30 -68.09 5.71
N ASP A 125 12.44 -67.69 4.77
CA ASP A 125 11.36 -68.54 4.23
C ASP A 125 11.90 -69.74 3.40
N ASN A 126 13.11 -69.65 2.84
CA ASN A 126 13.73 -70.73 2.07
C ASN A 126 14.80 -71.53 2.85
N SER A 127 15.02 -71.22 4.12
CA SER A 127 15.99 -71.94 4.96
C SER A 127 15.38 -73.26 5.47
N PRO A 128 16.01 -74.42 5.26
CA PRO A 128 15.55 -75.70 5.80
C PRO A 128 15.82 -75.87 7.30
N SER A 129 16.34 -74.84 7.99
CA SER A 129 16.66 -74.86 9.42
C SER A 129 15.70 -73.96 10.21
N ILE A 130 15.23 -74.44 11.38
CA ILE A 130 14.40 -73.65 12.30
C ILE A 130 15.26 -72.51 12.88
N ILE A 131 14.87 -71.27 12.62
CA ILE A 131 15.49 -70.06 13.16
C ILE A 131 14.55 -69.51 14.24
N TYR A 132 15.01 -69.42 15.48
CA TYR A 132 14.25 -68.86 16.60
C TYR A 132 14.98 -67.67 17.21
N LEU A 133 14.23 -66.66 17.67
CA LEU A 133 14.74 -65.48 18.37
C LEU A 133 14.26 -65.51 19.82
N THR A 134 15.16 -65.26 20.78
CA THR A 134 14.82 -65.17 22.22
C THR A 134 15.17 -63.78 22.76
N ASP A 135 14.46 -63.31 23.78
CA ASP A 135 14.94 -62.17 24.57
C ASP A 135 16.11 -62.54 25.50
N ARG A 136 16.55 -61.57 26.32
CA ARG A 136 17.59 -61.75 27.34
C ARG A 136 17.16 -62.65 28.51
N GLU A 137 15.88 -62.97 28.61
CA GLU A 137 15.30 -63.86 29.63
C GLU A 137 14.94 -65.23 29.03
N GLU A 138 15.43 -65.53 27.82
CA GLU A 138 15.18 -66.77 27.05
C GLU A 138 13.71 -67.00 26.66
N ASN A 139 12.87 -65.97 26.65
CA ASN A 139 11.50 -66.09 26.15
C ASN A 139 11.50 -66.13 24.61
N PHE A 140 10.84 -67.14 24.04
CA PHE A 140 10.75 -67.37 22.60
C PHE A 140 9.80 -66.37 21.91
N PHE A 141 10.29 -65.67 20.87
CA PHE A 141 9.45 -64.95 19.91
C PHE A 141 9.12 -65.89 18.74
N ALA A 142 7.88 -66.35 18.70
CA ALA A 142 7.15 -67.03 17.61
C ALA A 142 7.98 -67.83 16.57
N ASP A 143 7.78 -69.14 16.64
CA ASP A 143 8.20 -70.21 15.75
C ASP A 143 7.65 -70.07 14.31
N GLN A 144 8.51 -70.23 13.30
CA GLN A 144 8.07 -70.55 11.94
C GLN A 144 7.84 -72.06 11.82
N GLN A 145 6.73 -72.53 12.37
CA GLN A 145 5.94 -73.65 11.83
C GLN A 145 4.61 -73.80 12.57
N ALA A 146 3.54 -73.28 11.98
CA ALA A 146 2.19 -73.82 12.18
C ALA A 146 1.36 -73.56 10.91
N VAL A 147 1.51 -74.48 9.95
CA VAL A 147 0.64 -74.83 8.79
C VAL A 147 0.19 -73.70 7.86
#